data_AF-A0A653AXB8-F1
#
_entry.id   AF-A0A653AXB8-F1
#
_cell.length_a   1.000
_cell.length_b   1.000
_cell.length_c   1.000
_cell.angle_alpha   90.00
_cell.angle_beta   90.00
_cell.angle_gamma   90.00
#
_symmetry.space_group_name_H-M   'P 1'
#
loop_
_entity.id
_entity.type
_entity.pdbx_description
1 polymer ?
#
loop_
_entity_poly.entity_id
_entity_poly.type
_entity_poly.pdbx_seq_one_letter_code
_entity_poly.pdbx_strand_id
1 'polypeptide(L)'
;MNAFRTLIIAALGCRPARLRPERGRPDPLHQLQTRWAEINYQLPEKREEAFGKLVTQADAALAGEPKAPELLIWRGIILSTQLAPRVASAR
;
A
#
# COMPACT_ATOMS: atom_id res chain seq x y z
N MET A 1 44.64 11.86 -8.09
CA MET A 1 44.20 12.66 -6.92
C MET A 1 42.68 12.64 -6.96
N ASN A 2 41.95 11.91 -6.12
CA ASN A 2 42.12 11.71 -4.68
C ASN A 2 41.95 10.26 -4.27
N ALA A 3 42.91 9.82 -3.46
CA ALA A 3 42.95 8.56 -2.75
C ALA A 3 42.18 8.67 -1.42
N PHE A 4 41.99 7.50 -0.79
CA PHE A 4 41.59 7.28 0.59
C PHE A 4 40.14 7.59 0.95
N ARG A 5 39.33 6.52 1.06
CA ARG A 5 38.62 6.21 2.31
C ARG A 5 37.98 4.82 2.26
N THR A 6 38.84 3.80 2.19
CA THR A 6 38.50 2.49 2.74
C THR A 6 38.80 2.54 4.22
N LEU A 7 37.78 2.50 5.07
CA LEU A 7 37.93 2.06 6.46
C LEU A 7 36.86 1.01 6.75
N ILE A 8 37.40 -0.16 7.09
CA ILE A 8 36.73 -1.38 7.50
C ILE A 8 36.14 -1.16 8.90
N ILE A 9 34.89 -1.57 9.12
CA ILE A 9 34.43 -2.00 10.45
C ILE A 9 33.92 -3.43 10.30
N ALA A 10 34.74 -4.35 10.77
CA ALA A 10 34.34 -5.73 11.04
C ALA A 10 33.74 -5.81 12.45
N ALA A 11 32.85 -6.79 12.61
CA ALA A 11 32.26 -7.32 13.85
C ALA A 11 31.06 -6.58 14.46
N LEU A 12 29.86 -7.10 14.17
CA LEU A 12 29.04 -7.68 15.24
C LEU A 12 28.12 -8.76 14.64
N GLY A 13 28.41 -10.01 14.99
CA GLY A 13 27.52 -11.15 14.77
C GLY A 13 26.31 -11.05 15.69
N CYS A 14 25.31 -10.26 15.30
CA CYS A 14 23.92 -10.49 15.64
C CYS A 14 23.19 -10.46 14.32
N ARG A 15 23.08 -11.62 13.68
CA ARG A 15 22.19 -11.78 12.52
C ARG A 15 20.81 -11.55 13.12
N PRO A 16 20.09 -10.44 12.83
CA PRO A 16 18.69 -10.39 13.24
C PRO A 16 18.07 -11.64 12.64
N ALA A 17 17.33 -12.40 13.45
CA ALA A 17 16.41 -13.37 12.91
C ALA A 17 15.53 -12.55 11.96
N ARG A 18 15.87 -12.57 10.66
CA ARG A 18 15.04 -11.98 9.64
C ARG A 18 13.76 -12.76 9.79
N LEU A 19 12.73 -12.12 10.35
CA LEU A 19 11.35 -12.55 10.25
C LEU A 19 11.21 -13.01 8.81
N ARG A 20 11.08 -14.33 8.65
CA ARG A 20 10.96 -14.95 7.35
C ARG A 20 9.72 -14.29 6.75
N PRO A 21 9.81 -13.53 5.64
CA PRO A 21 8.60 -13.03 5.04
C PRO A 21 7.75 -14.27 4.74
N GLU A 22 6.52 -14.29 5.25
CA GLU A 22 5.51 -15.29 4.95
C GLU A 22 5.37 -15.36 3.43
N ARG A 23 6.14 -16.27 2.80
CA ARG A 23 6.08 -16.48 1.36
C ARG A 23 4.82 -17.28 1.10
N GLY A 24 3.77 -16.60 0.65
CA GLY A 24 2.60 -17.28 0.12
C GLY A 24 1.38 -16.42 -0.17
N ARG A 25 1.20 -15.26 0.48
CA ARG A 25 0.06 -14.39 0.22
C ARG A 25 0.51 -12.94 0.17
N PRO A 26 0.12 -12.15 -0.84
CA PRO A 26 0.42 -10.72 -0.82
C PRO A 26 -0.30 -10.07 0.38
N ASP A 27 0.41 -9.16 1.05
CA ASP A 27 -0.12 -8.38 2.17
C ASP A 27 -1.39 -7.60 1.71
N PRO A 28 -2.56 -7.84 2.33
CA PRO A 28 -3.80 -7.14 2.00
C PRO A 28 -3.66 -5.62 2.03
N LEU A 29 -2.88 -5.09 2.98
CA LEU A 29 -2.65 -3.65 3.08
C LEU A 29 -1.94 -3.13 1.83
N HIS A 30 -0.84 -3.77 1.44
CA HIS A 30 -0.08 -3.39 0.25
C HIS A 30 -0.91 -3.51 -1.03
N GLN A 31 -1.78 -4.52 -1.13
CA GLN A 31 -2.71 -4.66 -2.26
C GLN A 31 -3.69 -3.48 -2.35
N LEU A 32 -4.31 -3.10 -1.24
CA LEU A 32 -5.25 -1.96 -1.20
C LEU A 32 -4.56 -0.66 -1.62
N GLN A 33 -3.36 -0.41 -1.11
CA GLN A 33 -2.55 0.77 -1.44
C GLN A 33 -2.22 0.84 -2.93
N THR A 34 -1.74 -0.26 -3.49
CA THR A 34 -1.36 -0.35 -4.90
C THR A 34 -2.58 -0.15 -5.81
N ARG A 35 -3.69 -0.84 -5.51
CA ARG A 35 -4.92 -0.72 -6.30
C ARG A 35 -5.55 0.66 -6.19
N TRP A 36 -5.51 1.30 -5.01
CA TRP A 36 -5.95 2.69 -4.87
C TRP A 36 -5.17 3.61 -5.82
N ALA A 37 -3.84 3.50 -5.87
CA ALA A 37 -3.00 4.34 -6.72
C ALA A 37 -3.29 4.10 -8.21
N GLU A 38 -3.37 2.84 -8.63
CA GLU A 38 -3.73 2.47 -10.00
C GLU A 38 -5.08 3.05 -10.41
N ILE A 39 -6.11 2.88 -9.58
CA ILE A 39 -7.45 3.38 -9.89
C ILE A 39 -7.46 4.91 -9.93
N ASN A 40 -6.79 5.55 -8.97
CA ASN A 40 -6.83 7.01 -8.84
C ASN A 40 -6.07 7.72 -9.97
N TYR A 41 -4.96 7.15 -10.45
CA TYR A 41 -4.08 7.81 -11.41
C TYR A 41 -4.14 7.24 -12.82
N GLN A 42 -4.52 5.96 -12.99
CA GLN A 42 -4.37 5.25 -14.27
C GLN A 42 -5.72 4.81 -14.88
N LEU A 43 -6.82 4.81 -14.12
CA LEU A 43 -8.13 4.34 -14.61
C LEU A 43 -9.23 5.42 -14.51
N PRO A 44 -9.08 6.59 -15.17
CA PRO A 44 -10.05 7.68 -15.05
C PRO A 44 -11.47 7.29 -15.50
N GLU A 45 -11.59 6.52 -16.58
CA GLU A 45 -12.89 6.13 -17.17
C GLU A 45 -13.64 5.09 -16.31
N LYS A 46 -12.91 4.16 -15.69
CA LYS A 46 -13.47 3.04 -14.90
C LYS A 46 -13.39 3.29 -13.39
N ARG A 47 -13.05 4.52 -12.99
CA ARG A 47 -12.72 4.90 -11.62
C ARG A 47 -13.81 4.52 -10.61
N GLU A 48 -15.07 4.85 -10.90
CA GLU A 48 -16.20 4.61 -9.97
C GLU A 48 -16.44 3.12 -9.73
N GLU A 49 -16.54 2.32 -10.80
CA GLU A 49 -16.72 0.87 -10.70
C GLU A 49 -15.53 0.22 -9.97
N ALA A 50 -14.30 0.63 -10.30
CA ALA A 50 -13.10 0.08 -9.72
C ALA A 50 -12.95 0.44 -8.23
N PHE A 51 -13.32 1.67 -7.82
CA PHE A 51 -13.37 2.03 -6.41
C PHE A 51 -14.44 1.25 -5.65
N GLY A 52 -15.63 1.03 -6.24
CA GLY A 52 -16.66 0.20 -5.63
C GLY A 52 -16.14 -1.22 -5.31
N LYS A 53 -15.39 -1.82 -6.24
CA LYS A 53 -14.71 -3.11 -6.01
C LYS A 53 -13.64 -3.02 -4.93
N LEU A 54 -12.88 -1.92 -4.89
CA LEU A 54 -11.81 -1.73 -3.90
C LEU A 54 -12.35 -1.55 -2.48
N VAL A 55 -13.52 -0.89 -2.31
CA VAL A 55 -14.22 -0.81 -1.02
C VAL A 55 -14.57 -2.21 -0.51
N THR A 56 -15.16 -3.05 -1.37
CA THR A 56 -15.48 -4.45 -1.01
C THR A 56 -14.23 -5.24 -0.61
N GLN A 57 -13.10 -5.01 -1.26
CA GLN A 57 -11.82 -5.64 -0.89
C GLN A 57 -11.33 -5.17 0.49
N ALA A 58 -11.45 -3.88 0.80
CA ALA A 58 -11.09 -3.34 2.10
C ALA A 58 -12.00 -3.90 3.22
N ASP A 59 -13.31 -4.01 2.96
CA ASP A 59 -14.26 -4.64 3.89
C ASP A 59 -13.92 -6.12 4.14
N ALA A 60 -13.54 -6.86 3.10
CA ALA A 60 -13.11 -8.25 3.22
C ALA A 60 -11.81 -8.40 4.03
N ALA A 61 -10.85 -7.49 3.87
CA ALA A 61 -9.62 -7.48 4.66
C ALA A 61 -9.92 -7.22 6.15
N LEU A 62 -10.79 -6.25 6.45
CA LEU A 62 -11.22 -5.96 7.82
C LEU A 62 -12.07 -7.07 8.45
N ALA A 63 -12.78 -7.88 7.66
CA ALA A 63 -13.46 -9.05 8.20
C ALA A 63 -12.48 -10.07 8.82
N GLY A 64 -11.26 -10.17 8.27
CA GLY A 64 -10.17 -10.97 8.83
C GLY A 64 -9.46 -10.30 10.01
N GLU A 65 -9.25 -8.97 9.93
CA GLU A 65 -8.53 -8.20 10.94
C GLU A 65 -9.27 -6.90 11.35
N PRO A 66 -10.38 -6.99 12.13
CA PRO A 66 -11.29 -5.86 12.33
C PRO A 66 -10.71 -4.67 13.09
N LYS A 67 -9.62 -4.88 13.82
CA LYS A 67 -8.94 -3.87 14.65
C LYS A 67 -7.61 -3.40 14.06
N ALA A 68 -7.25 -3.83 12.85
CA ALA A 68 -6.01 -3.40 12.21
C ALA A 68 -6.11 -1.91 11.85
N PRO A 69 -5.36 -1.02 12.53
CA PRO A 69 -5.49 0.41 12.32
C PRO A 69 -5.12 0.82 10.89
N GLU A 70 -4.14 0.16 10.28
CA GLU A 70 -3.72 0.44 8.90
C GLU A 70 -4.84 0.15 7.90
N LEU A 71 -5.57 -0.97 8.06
CA LEU A 71 -6.71 -1.30 7.20
C LEU A 71 -7.88 -0.33 7.39
N LEU A 72 -8.15 0.10 8.64
CA LEU A 72 -9.18 1.09 8.94
C LEU A 72 -8.86 2.45 8.29
N ILE A 73 -7.61 2.90 8.41
CA ILE A 73 -7.12 4.14 7.80
C ILE A 73 -7.30 4.08 6.28
N TRP A 74 -6.83 3.00 5.65
CA TRP A 74 -6.89 2.87 4.20
C TRP A 74 -8.31 2.75 3.66
N ARG A 75 -9.21 2.07 4.37
CA ARG A 75 -10.64 2.08 4.04
C ARG A 75 -11.21 3.51 4.05
N GLY A 76 -10.85 4.32 5.05
CA GLY A 76 -11.23 5.73 5.12
C GLY A 76 -10.73 6.53 3.92
N ILE A 77 -9.47 6.35 3.53
CA ILE A 77 -8.87 7.00 2.35
C ILE A 77 -9.63 6.59 1.08
N ILE A 78 -9.87 5.29 0.87
CA ILE A 78 -10.58 4.75 -0.29
C ILE A 78 -11.98 5.35 -0.40
N LEU A 79 -12.76 5.35 0.68
CA LEU A 79 -14.12 5.91 0.71
C LEU A 79 -14.13 7.41 0.43
N SER A 80 -13.23 8.17 1.06
CA SER A 80 -13.14 9.62 0.87
C SER A 80 -12.77 9.95 -0.58
N THR A 81 -11.88 9.16 -1.18
CA THR A 81 -11.43 9.32 -2.57
C THR A 81 -12.53 8.97 -3.57
N GLN A 82 -13.34 7.95 -3.27
CA GLN A 82 -14.48 7.55 -4.11
C GLN A 82 -15.54 8.64 -4.20
N LEU A 83 -15.83 9.31 -3.08
CA LEU A 83 -16.87 10.34 -2.96
C LEU A 83 -16.39 11.74 -3.38
N ALA A 84 -15.08 11.94 -3.52
CA ALA A 84 -14.51 13.23 -3.91
C ALA A 84 -15.01 13.63 -5.32
N PRO A 85 -15.40 14.91 -5.51
CA PRO A 85 -15.79 15.42 -6.83
C PRO A 85 -14.66 15.23 -7.84
N ARG A 86 -14.99 14.75 -9.04
CA ARG A 86 -14.02 14.72 -10.14
C ARG A 86 -13.67 16.16 -10.50
N VAL A 87 -12.47 16.61 -10.16
CA VAL A 87 -11.86 17.75 -10.87
C VAL A 87 -11.72 17.30 -12.31
N ALA A 88 -12.57 17.84 -13.19
CA ALA A 88 -12.43 17.62 -14.62
C ALA A 88 -10.98 17.92 -14.96
N SER A 89 -10.27 16.96 -15.56
CA SER A 89 -8.95 17.22 -16.11
C SER A 89 -9.14 18.35 -17.13
N ALA A 90 -8.82 19.57 -16.73
CA ALA A 90 -8.73 20.68 -17.64
C ALA A 90 -7.63 20.28 -18.62
N ARG A 91 -8.09 19.90 -19.83
CA ARG A 91 -7.39 19.78 -21.11
C ARG A 91 -5.87 19.79 -21.07
#